data_AF-A0A9D7GBY7-F1
#
_entry.id   AF-A0A9D7GBY7-F1
#
_cell.length_a   1.000
_cell.length_b   1.000
_cell.length_c   1.000
_cell.angle_alpha   90.00
_cell.angle_beta   90.00
_cell.angle_gamma   90.00
#
_symmetry.space_group_name_H-M   'P 1'
#
loop_
_entity.id
_entity.type
_entity.pdbx_description
1 polymer ?
#
loop_
_entity_poly.entity_id
_entity_poly.type
_entity_poly.pdbx_seq_one_letter_code
_entity_poly.pdbx_strand_id
1 'polypeptide(L)'
;MENKTKMLAEARLFMRLGILSTLGFIFYYAHLFFGLLQNVVLFKVLAITFLLATIPLPIIAINNKLLFPELSRSGKQILALAATMLLFHHFLMTFIFVMFLRGESVL
;
A
#
# COMPACT_ATOMS: atom_id res chain seq x y z
N MET A 1 11.76 -24.80 15.88
CA MET A 1 12.56 -23.78 15.14
C MET A 1 11.86 -23.27 13.88
N GLU A 2 11.16 -24.12 13.12
CA GLU A 2 10.53 -23.77 11.83
C GLU A 2 9.48 -22.63 11.89
N ASN A 3 8.61 -22.62 12.91
CA ASN A 3 7.57 -21.60 13.06
C ASN A 3 8.11 -20.19 13.33
N LYS A 4 9.21 -20.06 14.09
CA LYS A 4 9.79 -18.75 14.41
C LYS A 4 10.42 -18.11 13.18
N THR A 5 11.07 -18.89 12.34
CA THR A 5 11.70 -18.40 11.10
C THR A 5 10.64 -17.97 10.08
N LYS A 6 9.56 -18.73 9.93
CA LYS A 6 8.41 -18.36 9.08
C LYS A 6 7.76 -17.05 9.55
N MET A 7 7.49 -16.92 10.85
CA MET A 7 6.95 -15.70 11.44
C MET A 7 7.83 -14.47 11.17
N LEU A 8 9.16 -14.59 11.35
CA LEU A 8 10.09 -13.49 11.09
C LEU A 8 10.14 -13.10 9.60
N ALA A 9 10.04 -14.07 8.69
CA ALA A 9 10.03 -13.81 7.26
C ALA A 9 8.77 -13.03 6.85
N GLU A 10 7.61 -13.43 7.34
CA GLU A 10 6.34 -12.75 7.08
C GLU A 10 6.27 -11.37 7.75
N ALA A 11 6.78 -11.20 8.97
CA ALA A 11 6.86 -9.88 9.62
C ALA A 11 7.77 -8.92 8.85
N ARG A 12 8.90 -9.43 8.32
CA ARG A 12 9.79 -8.66 7.45
C ARG A 12 9.10 -8.29 6.13
N LEU A 13 8.36 -9.22 5.54
CA LEU A 13 7.55 -8.95 4.35
C LEU A 13 6.52 -7.86 4.64
N PHE A 14 5.79 -7.96 5.75
CA PHE A 14 4.81 -6.96 6.18
C PHE A 14 5.43 -5.56 6.29
N MET A 15 6.58 -5.44 6.95
CA MET A 15 7.29 -4.17 7.07
C MET A 15 7.72 -3.60 5.72
N ARG A 16 8.25 -4.46 4.82
CA ARG A 16 8.64 -4.04 3.46
C ARG A 16 7.45 -3.54 2.66
N LEU A 17 6.32 -4.24 2.73
CA LEU A 17 5.08 -3.84 2.08
C LEU A 17 4.53 -2.54 2.66
N GLY A 18 4.62 -2.36 3.98
CA GLY A 18 4.22 -1.13 4.66
C GLY A 18 5.05 0.07 4.18
N ILE A 19 6.38 -0.09 4.11
CA ILE A 19 7.28 0.95 3.57
C ILE A 19 6.94 1.24 2.11
N LEU A 20 6.78 0.21 1.28
CA LEU A 20 6.44 0.36 -0.14
C LEU A 20 5.13 1.12 -0.32
N SER A 21 4.13 0.82 0.50
CA SER A 21 2.84 1.49 0.46
C SER A 21 2.94 2.96 0.91
N THR A 22 3.73 3.27 1.93
CA THR A 22 4.02 4.65 2.31
C THR A 22 4.74 5.41 1.19
N LEU A 23 5.67 4.77 0.48
CA LEU A 23 6.34 5.37 -0.68
C LEU A 23 5.35 5.61 -1.82
N GLY A 24 4.44 4.68 -2.08
CA GLY A 24 3.34 4.86 -3.04
C GLY A 24 2.46 6.05 -2.69
N PHE A 25 2.12 6.22 -1.41
CA PHE A 25 1.37 7.38 -0.91
C PHE A 25 2.10 8.70 -1.19
N ILE A 26 3.38 8.78 -0.80
CA ILE A 26 4.21 9.97 -1.05
C ILE A 26 4.30 10.27 -2.55
N PHE A 27 4.51 9.24 -3.36
CA PHE A 27 4.58 9.34 -4.81
C PHE A 27 3.29 9.93 -5.41
N TYR A 28 2.12 9.40 -5.01
CA TYR A 28 0.83 9.90 -5.48
C TYR A 28 0.63 11.38 -5.14
N TYR A 29 0.88 11.76 -3.89
CA TYR A 29 0.69 13.15 -3.45
C TYR A 29 1.70 14.08 -4.09
N ALA A 30 2.98 13.69 -4.12
CA ALA A 30 4.00 14.51 -4.74
C ALA A 30 3.71 14.71 -6.25
N HIS A 31 3.13 13.72 -6.92
CA HIS A 31 2.68 13.89 -8.29
C HIS A 31 1.45 14.81 -8.41
N LEU A 32 0.42 14.67 -7.56
CA LEU A 32 -0.75 15.55 -7.58
C LEU A 32 -0.40 17.03 -7.39
N PHE A 33 0.52 17.33 -6.46
CA PHE A 33 0.84 18.72 -6.10
C PHE A 33 1.95 19.34 -6.95
N PHE A 34 2.93 18.54 -7.38
CA PHE A 34 4.13 19.05 -8.07
C PHE A 34 4.27 18.57 -9.52
N GLY A 35 3.38 17.70 -10.00
CA GLY A 35 3.43 17.22 -11.39
C GLY A 35 4.72 16.45 -11.73
N LEU A 36 5.27 15.68 -10.77
CA LEU A 36 6.58 15.01 -10.86
C LEU A 36 6.84 14.17 -12.14
N LEU A 37 5.80 13.63 -12.77
CA LEU A 37 5.91 12.73 -13.92
C LEU A 37 5.01 13.21 -15.05
N GLN A 38 5.62 13.84 -16.06
CA GLN A 38 4.91 14.32 -17.24
C GLN A 38 4.45 13.19 -18.17
N ASN A 39 5.08 12.00 -18.08
CA ASN A 39 4.69 10.84 -18.87
C ASN A 39 3.52 10.09 -18.21
N VAL A 40 2.33 10.31 -18.75
CA VAL A 40 1.06 9.75 -18.26
C VAL A 40 1.06 8.22 -18.26
N VAL A 41 1.64 7.58 -19.29
CA VAL A 41 1.68 6.11 -19.37
C VAL A 41 2.55 5.53 -18.27
N LEU A 42 3.77 6.06 -18.13
CA LEU A 42 4.70 5.63 -17.09
C LEU A 42 4.11 5.82 -15.70
N PHE A 43 3.46 6.97 -15.47
CA PHE A 43 2.77 7.24 -14.21
C PHE A 43 1.70 6.19 -13.90
N LYS A 44 0.80 5.91 -14.87
CA LYS A 44 -0.27 4.92 -14.68
C LYS A 44 0.28 3.52 -14.41
N VAL A 45 1.32 3.12 -15.12
CA VAL A 45 1.98 1.81 -14.88
C VAL A 45 2.56 1.73 -13.48
N LEU A 46 3.27 2.76 -13.02
CA LEU A 46 3.80 2.81 -11.66
C LEU A 46 2.70 2.81 -10.61
N ALA A 47 1.64 3.60 -10.81
CA ALA A 47 0.48 3.64 -9.93
C ALA A 47 -0.16 2.26 -9.76
N ILE A 48 -0.41 1.56 -10.87
CA ILE A 48 -0.96 0.19 -10.85
C ILE A 48 0.01 -0.77 -10.16
N THR A 49 1.31 -0.62 -10.41
CA THR A 49 2.34 -1.47 -9.78
C THR A 49 2.35 -1.31 -8.26
N PHE A 50 2.30 -0.06 -7.75
CA PHE A 50 2.21 0.20 -6.31
C PHE A 50 0.95 -0.39 -5.69
N LEU A 51 -0.20 -0.28 -6.36
CA LEU A 51 -1.43 -0.91 -5.92
C LEU A 51 -1.27 -2.43 -5.82
N LEU A 52 -0.85 -3.10 -6.90
CA LEU A 52 -0.73 -4.55 -6.95
C LEU A 52 0.29 -5.08 -5.92
N ALA A 53 1.42 -4.40 -5.76
CA ALA A 53 2.45 -4.81 -4.83
C ALA A 53 1.99 -4.71 -3.37
N THR A 54 1.00 -3.86 -3.06
CA THR A 54 0.53 -3.63 -1.68
C THR A 54 -0.74 -4.43 -1.32
N ILE A 55 -1.36 -5.13 -2.28
CA ILE A 55 -2.50 -6.06 -2.03
C ILE A 55 -2.22 -7.06 -0.90
N PRO A 56 -1.02 -7.67 -0.77
CA PRO A 56 -0.78 -8.64 0.29
C PRO A 56 -0.80 -8.02 1.70
N LEU A 57 -0.60 -6.70 1.84
CA LEU A 57 -0.50 -6.03 3.13
C LEU A 57 -1.76 -6.23 4.01
N PRO A 58 -3.00 -5.94 3.55
CA PRO A 58 -4.21 -6.21 4.33
C PRO A 58 -4.46 -7.70 4.55
N ILE A 59 -4.10 -8.57 3.61
CA ILE A 59 -4.24 -10.02 3.78
C ILE A 59 -3.38 -10.50 4.96
N ILE A 60 -2.13 -10.05 5.01
CA ILE A 60 -1.19 -10.34 6.10
C ILE A 60 -1.68 -9.69 7.41
N ALA A 61 -2.19 -8.45 7.35
CA ALA A 61 -2.72 -7.74 8.51
C ALA A 61 -3.98 -8.40 9.09
N ILE A 62 -4.85 -9.01 8.29
CA ILE A 62 -6.06 -9.71 8.76
C ILE A 62 -5.69 -11.08 9.37
N ASN A 63 -4.68 -11.76 8.80
CA ASN A 63 -4.18 -13.04 9.29
C ASN A 63 -3.13 -12.92 10.41
N ASN A 64 -3.08 -11.77 11.09
CA ASN A 64 -2.02 -11.36 12.01
C ASN A 64 -1.83 -12.20 13.30
N LYS A 65 -2.68 -13.21 13.57
CA LYS A 65 -2.65 -13.97 14.83
C LYS A 65 -1.31 -14.65 15.09
N LEU A 66 -0.66 -15.12 14.03
CA LEU A 66 0.66 -15.76 14.09
C LEU A 66 1.81 -14.76 14.00
N LEU A 67 1.56 -13.60 13.39
CA LEU A 67 2.59 -12.60 13.07
C LEU A 67 2.88 -11.64 14.21
N PHE A 68 1.83 -11.22 14.90
CA PHE A 68 1.90 -10.28 16.00
C PHE A 68 1.16 -10.86 17.22
N PRO A 69 1.62 -12.00 17.77
CA PRO A 69 0.93 -12.69 18.85
C PRO A 69 0.75 -11.80 20.09
N GLU A 70 1.77 -10.98 20.39
CA GLU A 70 1.82 -10.05 21.53
C GLU A 70 0.94 -8.81 21.35
N LEU A 71 0.42 -8.57 20.14
CA LEU A 71 -0.46 -7.44 19.89
C LEU A 71 -1.83 -7.70 20.51
N SER A 72 -2.32 -6.72 21.27
CA SER A 72 -3.65 -6.77 21.90
C SER A 72 -4.76 -6.97 20.84
N ARG A 73 -5.93 -7.45 21.28
CA ARG A 73 -7.08 -7.63 20.38
C ARG A 73 -7.45 -6.35 19.64
N SER A 74 -7.40 -5.21 20.33
CA SER A 74 -7.63 -3.89 19.74
C SER A 74 -6.51 -3.48 18.78
N GLY A 75 -5.24 -3.73 19.12
CA GLY A 75 -4.12 -3.45 18.23
C GLY A 75 -4.20 -4.22 16.91
N LYS A 76 -4.61 -5.49 16.96
CA LYS A 76 -4.85 -6.33 15.77
C LYS A 76 -5.95 -5.78 14.88
N GLN A 77 -7.03 -5.24 15.47
CA GLN A 77 -8.11 -4.57 14.73
C GLN A 77 -7.63 -3.28 14.08
N ILE A 78 -6.89 -2.44 14.81
CA ILE A 78 -6.34 -1.19 14.29
C ILE A 78 -5.39 -1.48 13.13
N LEU A 79 -4.53 -2.49 13.25
CA LEU A 79 -3.59 -2.88 12.19
C LEU A 79 -4.34 -3.33 10.92
N ALA A 80 -5.35 -4.19 11.07
CA ALA A 80 -6.15 -4.66 9.95
C ALA A 80 -6.91 -3.50 9.29
N LEU A 81 -7.48 -2.59 10.09
CA LEU A 81 -8.16 -1.40 9.61
C LEU A 81 -7.19 -0.48 8.85
N ALA A 82 -6.04 -0.16 9.43
CA ALA A 82 -5.04 0.71 8.82
C ALA A 82 -4.53 0.14 7.49
N ALA A 83 -4.22 -1.16 7.42
CA ALA A 83 -3.79 -1.80 6.18
C ALA A 83 -4.91 -1.82 5.12
N THR A 84 -6.16 -1.99 5.53
CA THR A 84 -7.32 -1.94 4.63
C THR A 84 -7.56 -0.53 4.11
N MET A 85 -7.52 0.49 4.98
CA MET A 85 -7.64 1.90 4.60
C MET A 85 -6.51 2.31 3.64
N LEU A 86 -5.30 1.81 3.87
CA LEU A 86 -4.16 2.09 3.01
C LEU A 86 -4.29 1.45 1.61
N LEU A 87 -4.79 0.21 1.54
CA LEU A 87 -5.12 -0.42 0.24
C LEU A 87 -6.25 0.32 -0.46
N PHE A 88 -7.31 0.68 0.27
CA PHE A 88 -8.43 1.45 -0.27
C PHE A 88 -7.95 2.79 -0.82
N HIS A 89 -7.06 3.46 -0.09
CA HIS A 89 -6.42 4.68 -0.55
C HIS A 89 -5.61 4.46 -1.84
N HIS A 90 -4.77 3.42 -1.90
CA HIS A 90 -4.01 3.11 -3.12
C HIS A 90 -4.92 2.80 -4.30
N PHE A 91 -6.02 2.08 -4.06
CA PHE A 91 -7.02 1.78 -5.07
C PHE A 91 -7.67 3.06 -5.58
N LEU A 92 -8.12 3.94 -4.68
CA LEU A 92 -8.75 5.20 -5.02
C LEU A 92 -7.79 6.11 -5.80
N MET A 93 -6.55 6.26 -5.33
CA MET A 93 -5.54 7.07 -6.03
C MET A 93 -5.28 6.53 -7.42
N THR A 94 -5.04 5.22 -7.55
CA THR A 94 -4.84 4.58 -8.86
C THR A 94 -6.06 4.78 -9.76
N PHE A 95 -7.27 4.68 -9.23
CA PHE A 95 -8.50 4.92 -9.97
C PHE A 95 -8.59 6.39 -10.45
N ILE A 96 -8.33 7.36 -9.59
CA ILE A 96 -8.26 8.79 -9.96
C ILE A 96 -7.25 9.00 -11.08
N PHE A 97 -6.06 8.43 -10.97
CA PHE A 97 -5.01 8.61 -11.97
C PHE A 97 -5.27 7.88 -13.29
N VAL A 98 -5.85 6.68 -13.25
CA VAL A 98 -6.12 5.90 -14.45
C VAL A 98 -7.34 6.46 -15.18
N MET A 99 -8.41 6.78 -14.45
CA MET A 99 -9.72 7.13 -15.00
C MET A 99 -9.97 8.63 -15.13
N PHE A 100 -9.60 9.42 -14.12
CA PHE A 100 -9.98 10.83 -14.05
C PHE A 100 -8.90 11.77 -14.57
N LEU A 101 -7.62 11.46 -14.34
CA LEU A 101 -6.52 12.18 -14.98
C LEU A 101 -6.34 11.65 -16.42
N ARG A 102 -7.30 11.97 -17.29
CA ARG A 102 -6.97 12.25 -18.70
C ARG A 102 -6.05 13.47 -18.68
N GLY A 103 -4.90 13.38 -19.32
CA GLY A 103 -3.87 14.42 -19.39
C GLY A 103 -4.27 15.66 -20.20
N GLU A 104 -5.48 16.17 -20.01
CA GLU A 104 -5.89 17.48 -20.52
C GLU A 104 -6.36 18.32 -19.32
N SER A 105 -5.64 19.42 -19.07
CA SER A 105 -5.99 20.48 -18.13
C SER A 105 -6.10 20.08 -16.66
N VAL A 106 -4.96 19.96 -15.98
CA VAL A 106 -4.84 20.73 -14.73
C VAL A 106 -4.00 21.94 -15.13
N LEU A 107 -4.69 23.07 -15.28
CA LEU A 107 -4.16 24.39 -15.65
C LEU A 107 -2.90 24.76 -14.85
#